data_AF-A0A822BQW5-F1
#
_entry.id   AF-A0A822BQW5-F1
#
_cell.length_a   1.000
_cell.length_b   1.000
_cell.length_c   1.000
_cell.angle_alpha   90.00
_cell.angle_beta   90.00
_cell.angle_gamma   90.00
#
_symmetry.space_group_name_H-M   'P 1'
#
loop_
_entity.id
_entity.type
_entity.pdbx_description
1 polymer ?
#
loop_
_entity_poly.entity_id
_entity_poly.type
_entity_poly.pdbx_seq_one_letter_code
_entity_poly.pdbx_strand_id
1 'polypeptide(L)'
;CSQDLPKHHQEHVLELEKIVTDCDAFQQTISEQQQDLNHHPLIQQVNEWERDSIMKIKRRAEDCRQRLIKFTDDNIAEIKKKLNQFIADLRKMRDDGDFNEIHLNNLRMLLKELEKELEQPLNVSILEEPTSFINKISIITNASTSG
;
A
#
# COMPACT_ATOMS: atom_id res chain seq x y z
N CYS A 1 -8.15 -70.82 12.20
CA CYS A 1 -8.02 -69.82 13.28
C CYS A 1 -6.90 -70.13 14.28
N SER A 2 -6.83 -71.29 14.96
CA SER A 2 -5.72 -71.55 15.90
C SER A 2 -4.36 -71.83 15.25
N GLN A 3 -4.33 -72.36 14.02
CA GLN A 3 -3.08 -72.62 13.28
C GLN A 3 -2.52 -71.37 12.58
N ASP A 4 -3.35 -70.34 12.36
CA ASP A 4 -2.96 -69.08 11.72
C ASP A 4 -2.60 -67.98 12.76
N LEU A 5 -2.79 -68.26 14.04
CA LEU A 5 -2.50 -67.35 15.16
C LEU A 5 -1.06 -66.79 15.14
N PRO A 6 0.00 -67.57 14.85
CA PRO A 6 1.36 -67.05 14.76
C PRO A 6 1.53 -66.08 13.60
N LYS A 7 0.84 -66.35 12.49
CA LYS A 7 0.88 -65.52 11.28
C LYS A 7 0.16 -64.18 11.51
N HIS A 8 -1.01 -64.22 12.12
CA HIS A 8 -1.74 -63.00 12.54
C HIS A 8 -0.96 -62.19 13.57
N HIS A 9 -0.33 -62.85 14.55
CA HIS A 9 0.54 -62.16 15.49
C HIS A 9 1.72 -61.47 14.79
N GLN A 10 2.33 -62.13 13.81
CA GLN A 10 3.42 -61.54 13.03
C GLN A 10 2.95 -60.38 12.14
N GLU A 11 1.75 -60.45 11.55
CA GLU A 11 1.12 -59.34 10.83
C GLU A 11 0.91 -58.12 11.75
N HIS A 12 0.41 -58.34 12.97
CA HIS A 12 0.23 -57.25 13.94
C HIS A 12 1.54 -56.64 14.45
N VAL A 13 2.61 -57.44 14.59
CA VAL A 13 3.94 -56.91 14.92
C VAL A 13 4.44 -55.99 13.81
N LEU A 14 4.27 -56.36 12.55
CA LEU A 14 4.63 -55.52 11.40
C LEU A 14 3.81 -54.23 11.34
N GLU A 15 2.51 -54.30 11.64
CA GLU A 15 1.66 -53.10 11.76
C GLU A 15 2.14 -52.18 12.89
N LEU A 16 2.51 -52.73 14.04
CA LEU A 16 3.03 -51.96 15.17
C LEU A 16 4.36 -51.28 14.83
N GLU A 17 5.30 -51.99 14.19
CA GLU A 17 6.58 -51.42 13.72
C GLU A 17 6.35 -50.26 12.74
N LYS A 18 5.35 -50.38 11.87
CA LYS A 18 4.96 -49.30 10.96
C LYS A 18 4.43 -48.08 11.73
N ILE A 19 3.57 -48.29 12.72
CA ILE A 19 3.06 -47.20 13.58
C ILE A 19 4.20 -46.51 14.32
N VAL A 20 5.17 -47.26 14.86
CA VAL A 20 6.36 -46.68 15.51
C VAL A 20 7.15 -45.82 14.53
N THR A 21 7.38 -46.31 13.31
CA THR A 21 8.06 -45.55 12.25
C THR A 21 7.31 -44.26 11.89
N ASP A 22 5.98 -44.34 11.77
CA ASP A 22 5.12 -43.19 11.48
C ASP A 22 5.17 -42.16 12.63
N CYS A 23 5.21 -42.62 13.89
CA CYS A 23 5.38 -41.76 15.07
C CYS A 23 6.74 -41.04 15.07
N ASP A 24 7.83 -41.74 14.77
CA ASP A 24 9.17 -41.15 14.71
C ASP A 24 9.26 -40.08 13.61
N ALA A 25 8.67 -40.36 12.44
CA ALA A 25 8.59 -39.40 11.34
C ALA A 25 7.77 -38.15 11.73
N PHE A 26 6.67 -38.33 12.47
CA PHE A 26 5.85 -37.22 12.95
C PHE A 26 6.58 -36.39 14.01
N GLN A 27 7.31 -37.03 14.93
CA GLN A 27 8.13 -36.33 15.93
C GLN A 27 9.23 -35.50 15.27
N GLN A 28 9.84 -36.01 14.20
CA GLN A 28 10.79 -35.25 13.39
C GLN A 28 10.11 -34.02 12.75
N THR A 29 8.93 -34.21 12.17
CA THR A 29 8.15 -33.10 11.57
C THR A 29 7.81 -32.01 12.60
N ILE A 30 7.41 -32.40 13.82
CA ILE A 30 7.16 -31.45 14.93
C ILE A 30 8.44 -30.68 15.26
N SER A 31 9.58 -31.40 15.37
CA SER A 31 10.86 -30.79 15.70
C SER A 31 11.31 -29.78 14.65
N GLU A 32 11.12 -30.08 13.37
CA GLU A 32 11.40 -29.18 12.25
C GLU A 32 10.52 -27.93 12.28
N GLN A 33 9.22 -28.09 12.54
CA GLN A 33 8.31 -26.93 12.69
C GLN A 33 8.67 -26.06 13.91
N GLN A 34 9.11 -26.67 15.00
CA GLN A 34 9.56 -25.93 16.19
C GLN A 34 10.86 -25.14 15.95
N GLN A 35 11.73 -25.63 15.06
CA GLN A 35 12.96 -24.92 14.70
C GLN A 35 12.68 -23.66 13.87
N ASP A 36 11.66 -23.66 13.02
CA ASP A 36 11.24 -22.47 12.27
C ASP A 36 9.72 -22.35 12.11
N LEU A 37 9.12 -21.66 13.08
CA LEU A 37 7.69 -21.35 13.09
C LEU A 37 7.27 -20.43 11.94
N ASN A 38 8.19 -19.76 11.24
CA ASN A 38 7.81 -18.91 10.11
C ASN A 38 7.25 -19.72 8.93
N HIS A 39 7.62 -20.99 8.81
CA HIS A 39 7.06 -21.89 7.80
C HIS A 39 5.65 -22.38 8.17
N HIS A 40 5.17 -22.10 9.38
CA HIS A 40 3.83 -22.49 9.77
C HIS A 40 2.78 -21.86 8.83
N PRO A 41 1.81 -22.62 8.30
CA PRO A 41 0.86 -22.12 7.32
C PRO A 41 0.09 -20.85 7.75
N LEU A 42 -0.26 -20.74 9.04
CA LEU A 42 -0.92 -19.53 9.57
C LEU A 42 0.00 -18.31 9.59
N ILE A 43 1.31 -18.49 9.81
CA ILE A 43 2.28 -17.39 9.73
C ILE A 43 2.47 -16.96 8.28
N GLN A 44 2.52 -17.91 7.35
CA GLN A 44 2.56 -17.61 5.91
C GLN A 44 1.34 -16.80 5.46
N GLN A 45 0.13 -17.11 5.95
CA GLN A 45 -1.06 -16.30 5.67
C GLN A 45 -0.93 -14.85 6.16
N VAL A 46 -0.31 -14.62 7.33
CA VAL A 46 -0.04 -13.26 7.83
C VAL A 46 0.98 -12.55 6.94
N ASN A 47 2.05 -13.24 6.54
CA ASN A 47 3.09 -12.70 5.65
C ASN A 47 2.55 -12.33 4.26
N GLU A 48 1.65 -13.16 3.70
CA GLU A 48 0.96 -12.89 2.44
C GLU A 48 0.06 -11.65 2.57
N TRP A 49 -0.76 -11.60 3.63
CA TRP A 49 -1.61 -10.45 3.91
C TRP A 49 -0.80 -9.15 4.07
N GLU A 50 0.34 -9.20 4.77
CA GLU A 50 1.22 -8.05 4.95
C GLU A 50 1.77 -7.56 3.59
N ARG A 51 2.33 -8.48 2.80
CA ARG A 51 2.91 -8.18 1.49
C ARG A 51 1.88 -7.54 0.55
N ASP A 52 0.69 -8.12 0.48
CA ASP A 52 -0.40 -7.64 -0.36
C ASP A 52 -0.90 -6.27 0.12
N SER A 53 -0.97 -6.06 1.43
CA SER A 53 -1.38 -4.79 2.02
C SER A 53 -0.39 -3.66 1.71
N ILE A 54 0.91 -3.92 1.86
CA ILE A 54 1.98 -2.99 1.48
C ILE A 54 1.90 -2.66 -0.02
N MET A 55 1.68 -3.68 -0.87
CA MET A 55 1.57 -3.47 -2.31
C MET A 55 0.38 -2.57 -2.67
N LYS A 56 -0.78 -2.78 -2.03
CA LYS A 56 -1.96 -1.93 -2.21
C LYS A 56 -1.68 -0.48 -1.82
N ILE A 57 -1.04 -0.25 -0.67
CA ILE A 57 -0.66 1.09 -0.20
C ILE A 57 0.28 1.77 -1.20
N LYS A 58 1.34 1.06 -1.62
CA LYS A 58 2.31 1.60 -2.58
C LYS A 58 1.67 1.98 -3.90
N ARG A 59 0.81 1.11 -4.45
CA ARG A 59 0.08 1.39 -5.70
C ARG A 59 -0.82 2.60 -5.56
N ARG A 60 -1.59 2.69 -4.48
CA ARG A 60 -2.50 3.82 -4.24
C ARG A 60 -1.73 5.13 -4.07
N ALA A 61 -0.62 5.12 -3.33
CA ALA A 61 0.24 6.28 -3.17
C ALA A 61 0.80 6.75 -4.51
N GLU A 62 1.25 5.82 -5.36
CA GLU A 62 1.77 6.15 -6.68
C GLU A 62 0.69 6.72 -7.61
N ASP A 63 -0.50 6.11 -7.65
CA ASP A 63 -1.64 6.65 -8.41
C ASP A 63 -1.98 8.09 -7.98
N CYS A 64 -1.94 8.38 -6.67
CA CYS A 64 -2.15 9.73 -6.15
C CYS A 64 -1.04 10.70 -6.58
N ARG A 65 0.24 10.29 -6.50
CA ARG A 65 1.37 11.11 -6.96
C ARG A 65 1.27 11.43 -8.44
N GLN A 66 0.98 10.45 -9.28
CA GLN A 66 0.87 10.65 -10.73
C GLN A 66 -0.25 11.63 -11.09
N ARG A 67 -1.41 11.52 -10.41
CA ARG A 67 -2.50 12.49 -10.57
C ARG A 67 -2.10 13.89 -10.15
N LEU A 68 -1.43 14.02 -9.01
CA LEU A 68 -0.96 15.32 -8.50
C LEU A 68 0.07 15.94 -9.44
N ILE A 69 1.05 15.16 -9.91
CA ILE A 69 2.06 15.62 -10.88
C ILE A 69 1.39 16.17 -12.13
N LYS A 70 0.44 15.42 -12.72
CA LYS A 70 -0.28 15.88 -13.90
C LYS A 70 -1.03 17.19 -13.64
N PHE A 71 -1.77 17.25 -12.53
CA PHE A 71 -2.49 18.46 -12.15
C PHE A 71 -1.56 19.66 -11.94
N THR A 72 -0.41 19.45 -11.29
CA THR A 72 0.61 20.49 -11.07
C THR A 72 1.20 20.96 -12.39
N ASP A 73 1.50 20.05 -13.32
CA ASP A 73 2.02 20.39 -14.65
C ASP A 73 1.01 21.21 -15.45
N ASP A 74 -0.26 20.79 -15.47
CA ASP A 74 -1.36 21.52 -16.11
C ASP A 74 -1.52 22.94 -15.50
N ASN A 75 -1.43 23.07 -14.17
CA ASN A 75 -1.50 24.37 -13.49
C ASN A 75 -0.31 25.27 -13.84
N ILE A 76 0.91 24.74 -13.85
CA ILE A 76 2.12 25.48 -14.25
C ILE A 76 1.99 25.97 -15.69
N ALA A 77 1.48 25.15 -16.60
CA ALA A 77 1.27 25.53 -17.98
C ALA A 77 0.29 26.71 -18.12
N GLU A 78 -0.81 26.70 -17.37
CA GLU A 78 -1.78 27.80 -17.34
C GLU A 78 -1.20 29.08 -16.72
N ILE A 79 -0.47 28.97 -15.60
CA ILE A 79 0.22 30.13 -15.00
C ILE A 79 1.21 30.74 -15.99
N LYS A 80 1.99 29.90 -16.70
CA LYS A 80 2.93 30.36 -17.72
C LYS A 80 2.23 31.11 -18.86
N LYS A 81 1.06 30.63 -19.28
CA LYS A 81 0.23 31.30 -20.29
C LYS A 81 -0.27 32.66 -19.79
N LYS A 82 -0.81 32.73 -18.57
CA LYS A 82 -1.23 34.00 -17.93
C LYS A 82 -0.06 34.97 -17.83
N LEU A 83 1.11 34.50 -17.38
CA LEU A 83 2.32 35.31 -17.25
C LEU A 83 2.80 35.86 -18.59
N ASN A 84 2.79 35.04 -19.65
CA ASN A 84 3.16 35.50 -20.99
C ASN A 84 2.23 36.60 -21.50
N GLN A 85 0.92 36.46 -21.27
CA GLN A 85 -0.05 37.49 -21.62
C GLN A 85 0.20 38.78 -20.81
N PHE A 86 0.38 38.65 -19.50
CA PHE A 86 0.71 39.76 -18.60
C PHE A 86 1.97 40.51 -19.06
N ILE A 87 3.03 39.80 -19.48
CA ILE A 87 4.26 40.39 -20.01
C ILE A 87 4.00 41.13 -21.34
N ALA A 88 3.15 40.59 -22.22
CA ALA A 88 2.79 41.24 -23.46
C ALA A 88 2.02 42.55 -23.22
N ASP A 89 1.06 42.53 -22.29
CA ASP A 89 0.28 43.70 -21.91
C ASP A 89 1.16 44.79 -21.28
N LEU A 90 2.10 44.39 -20.41
CA LEU A 90 3.10 45.29 -19.83
C LEU A 90 3.96 45.98 -20.89
N ARG A 91 4.43 45.23 -21.89
CA ARG A 91 5.25 45.78 -22.98
C ARG A 91 4.44 46.80 -23.78
N LYS A 92 3.19 46.48 -24.09
CA LYS A 92 2.28 47.39 -24.80
C LYS A 92 2.03 48.68 -23.99
N MET A 93 1.70 48.59 -22.70
CA MET A 93 1.52 49.78 -21.86
C MET A 93 2.77 50.66 -21.78
N ARG A 94 3.95 50.03 -21.69
CA ARG A 94 5.23 50.74 -21.72
C ARG A 94 5.42 51.48 -23.05
N ASP A 95 5.15 50.81 -24.17
CA ASP A 95 5.36 51.36 -25.52
C ASP A 95 4.33 52.47 -25.85
N ASP A 96 3.09 52.32 -25.37
CA ASP A 96 2.01 53.31 -25.52
C ASP A 96 2.16 54.50 -24.53
N GLY A 97 3.01 54.36 -23.51
CA GLY A 97 3.20 55.36 -22.45
C GLY A 97 1.98 55.53 -21.53
N ASP A 98 1.00 54.62 -21.61
CA ASP A 98 -0.29 54.70 -20.92
C ASP A 98 -0.27 53.96 -19.58
N PHE A 99 0.43 54.54 -18.60
CA PHE A 99 0.45 54.02 -17.25
C PHE A 99 0.38 55.13 -16.20
N ASN A 100 -0.29 54.82 -15.09
CA ASN A 100 -0.34 55.65 -13.90
C ASN A 100 -0.08 54.78 -12.67
N GLU A 101 -0.06 55.41 -11.49
CA GLU A 101 0.19 54.71 -10.22
C GLU A 101 -0.81 53.58 -9.95
N ILE A 102 -2.08 53.75 -10.32
CA ILE A 102 -3.12 52.72 -10.16
C ILE A 102 -2.81 51.51 -11.03
N HIS A 103 -2.45 51.74 -12.30
CA HIS A 103 -2.05 50.67 -13.22
C HIS A 103 -0.85 49.90 -12.66
N LEU A 104 0.19 50.60 -12.19
CA LEU A 104 1.38 49.97 -11.61
C LEU A 104 1.09 49.15 -10.35
N ASN A 105 0.20 49.63 -9.48
CA ASN A 105 -0.20 48.90 -8.28
C ASN A 105 -1.01 47.65 -8.63
N ASN A 106 -1.93 47.72 -9.58
CA ASN A 106 -2.69 46.56 -10.06
C ASN A 106 -1.78 45.48 -10.67
N LEU A 107 -0.81 45.89 -11.50
CA LEU A 107 0.16 44.98 -12.10
C LEU A 107 1.00 44.24 -11.03
N ARG A 108 1.42 44.94 -9.97
CA ARG A 108 2.13 44.32 -8.84
C ARG A 108 1.26 43.32 -8.07
N MET A 109 -0.03 43.61 -7.89
CA MET A 109 -0.96 42.67 -7.24
C MET A 109 -1.14 41.40 -8.07
N LEU A 110 -1.40 41.55 -9.38
CA LEU A 110 -1.57 40.42 -10.29
C LEU A 110 -0.32 39.53 -10.35
N LEU A 111 0.88 40.12 -10.35
CA LEU A 111 2.11 39.33 -10.29
C LEU A 111 2.21 38.50 -9.01
N LYS A 112 1.89 39.10 -7.85
CA LYS A 112 1.86 38.38 -6.57
C LYS A 112 0.81 37.27 -6.53
N GLU A 113 -0.34 37.47 -7.18
CA GLU A 113 -1.36 36.44 -7.30
C GLU A 113 -0.86 35.25 -8.12
N LEU A 114 -0.18 35.49 -9.25
CA LEU A 114 0.43 34.43 -10.06
C LEU A 114 1.52 33.67 -9.29
N GLU A 115 2.36 34.38 -8.52
CA GLU A 115 3.36 33.77 -7.64
C GLU A 115 2.69 32.87 -6.58
N LYS A 116 1.60 33.34 -5.97
CA LYS A 116 0.85 32.56 -4.98
C LYS A 116 0.16 31.33 -5.60
N GLU A 117 -0.43 31.45 -6.77
CA GLU A 117 -1.05 30.33 -7.51
C GLU A 117 -0.03 29.24 -7.87
N LEU A 118 1.24 29.60 -8.05
CA LEU A 118 2.32 28.67 -8.34
C LEU A 118 2.71 27.86 -7.09
N GLU A 119 2.83 28.52 -5.94
CA GLU A 119 3.20 27.88 -4.67
C GLU A 119 2.06 27.03 -4.09
N GLN A 120 0.82 27.50 -4.23
CA GLN A 120 -0.37 26.85 -3.71
C GLN A 120 -1.51 26.91 -4.73
N PRO A 121 -1.68 25.85 -5.55
CA PRO A 121 -2.81 25.78 -6.46
C PRO A 121 -4.13 25.74 -5.66
N LEU A 122 -5.05 26.64 -5.98
CA LEU A 122 -6.31 26.82 -5.24
C LEU A 122 -7.29 25.63 -5.37
N ASN A 123 -7.07 24.73 -6.34
CA ASN A 123 -8.08 23.77 -6.78
C ASN A 123 -7.75 22.30 -6.46
N VAL A 124 -6.72 22.03 -5.65
CA VAL A 124 -6.37 20.66 -5.24
C VAL A 124 -6.13 20.56 -3.74
N SER A 125 -6.67 19.50 -3.14
CA SER A 125 -6.44 19.17 -1.73
C SER A 125 -6.25 17.66 -1.59
N ILE A 126 -5.47 17.28 -0.58
CA ILE A 126 -5.30 15.87 -0.20
C ILE A 126 -6.28 15.60 0.94
N LEU A 127 -7.15 14.61 0.74
CA LEU A 127 -8.10 14.14 1.75
C LEU A 127 -7.76 12.70 2.12
N GLU A 128 -7.72 12.44 3.43
CA GLU A 128 -7.63 11.08 3.98
C GLU A 128 -9.04 10.61 4.34
N GLU A 129 -9.47 9.48 3.76
CA GLU A 129 -10.78 8.89 4.06
C GLU A 129 -10.67 7.97 5.28
N PRO A 130 -11.63 8.04 6.23
CA PRO A 130 -11.57 7.29 7.48
C PRO A 130 -11.89 5.79 7.33
N THR A 131 -12.28 5.33 6.14
CA THR A 131 -12.63 3.93 5.88
C THR A 131 -11.40 3.03 5.70
N SER A 132 -11.52 1.76 6.09
CA SER A 132 -10.42 0.80 6.04
C SER A 132 -10.07 0.41 4.60
N PHE A 133 -9.10 1.11 3.99
CA PHE A 133 -8.53 0.73 2.69
C PHE A 133 -7.86 -0.66 2.72
N ILE A 134 -7.32 -1.03 3.88
CA ILE A 134 -6.72 -2.34 4.14
C ILE A 134 -7.60 -3.11 5.13
N ASN A 135 -7.98 -4.33 4.75
CA ASN A 135 -8.74 -5.24 5.62
C ASN A 135 -7.89 -5.67 6.80
N LYS A 136 -8.41 -5.55 8.03
CA LYS A 136 -7.74 -6.06 9.22
C LYS A 136 -7.77 -7.59 9.27
N ILE A 137 -6.65 -8.23 9.56
CA ILE A 137 -6.59 -9.65 9.95
C ILE A 137 -6.58 -9.78 11.47
N SER A 138 -7.17 -10.86 12.02
CA SER A 138 -7.23 -11.11 13.46
C SER A 138 -7.13 -12.60 13.74
N ILE A 139 -6.52 -12.96 14.87
CA ILE A 139 -6.45 -14.35 15.34
C ILE A 139 -7.70 -14.61 16.18
N ILE A 140 -8.44 -15.67 15.84
CA ILE A 140 -9.60 -16.14 16.61
C ILE A 140 -9.21 -17.45 17.28
N THR A 141 -9.16 -17.45 18.61
CA THR A 141 -8.93 -18.67 19.39
C THR A 141 -10.27 -19.23 19.82
N ASN A 142 -10.67 -20.36 19.23
CA ASN A 142 -11.81 -21.11 19.74
C ASN A 142 -11.30 -21.91 20.94
N ALA A 143 -11.56 -21.43 22.16
CA ALA A 143 -11.19 -22.16 23.37
C ALA A 143 -11.80 -23.57 23.31
N SER A 144 -10.95 -24.60 23.17
CA SER A 144 -11.38 -25.98 23.32
C SER A 144 -11.71 -26.19 24.80
N THR A 145 -13.00 -26.33 25.10
CA THR A 145 -13.51 -26.88 26.36
C THR A 145 -12.74 -28.16 26.69
N SER A 146 -11.92 -28.10 27.73
CA SER A 146 -11.32 -29.30 28.34
C SER A 146 -12.40 -29.90 29.25
N GLY A 147 -12.87 -31.10 28.89
CA GLY A 147 -13.66 -31.97 29.76
C GLY A 147 -12.77 -32.87 30.60
#